data_AF-A0A8I3AFC3-F1
#
_entry.id   AF-A0A8I3AFC3-F1
#
_cell.length_a   1.000
_cell.length_b   1.000
_cell.length_c   1.000
_cell.angle_alpha   90.00
_cell.angle_beta   90.00
_cell.angle_gamma   90.00
#
_symmetry.space_group_name_H-M   'P 1'
#
loop_
_entity.id
_entity.type
_entity.pdbx_description
1 polymer ?
#
loop_
_entity_poly.entity_id
_entity_poly.type
_entity_poly.pdbx_seq_one_letter_code
_entity_poly.pdbx_strand_id
1 'polypeptide(L)'
;MVLISSQFNAWSVFLRGKWNTATFVTSYLPLVLFPILYIGARFYYRTPIVKPEDMDFVSDIAQIEADEEPDVPPKNKADAFWQWLM
;
A
#
# COMPACT_ATOMS: atom_id res chain seq x y z
N MET A 1 5.55 -13.51 8.00
CA MET A 1 4.47 -14.11 8.82
C MET A 1 3.08 -13.93 8.19
N VAL A 2 2.75 -12.77 7.61
CA VAL A 2 1.45 -12.48 6.97
C VAL A 2 1.19 -13.25 5.66
N LEU A 3 2.22 -13.54 4.85
CA LEU A 3 2.04 -14.26 3.58
C LEU A 3 1.67 -15.75 3.77
N ILE A 4 2.06 -16.36 4.89
CA ILE A 4 1.81 -17.78 5.17
C ILE A 4 0.36 -17.99 5.62
N SER A 5 -0.23 -17.06 6.39
CA SER A 5 -1.61 -17.17 6.85
C SER A 5 -2.63 -16.98 5.72
N SER A 6 -2.29 -16.22 4.67
CA SER A 6 -3.20 -15.93 3.55
C SER A 6 -3.58 -17.16 2.72
N GLN A 7 -2.79 -18.24 2.73
CA GLN A 7 -3.10 -19.46 1.97
C GLN A 7 -4.30 -20.23 2.56
N PHE A 8 -4.55 -20.06 3.86
CA PHE A 8 -5.72 -20.63 4.55
C PHE A 8 -6.94 -19.70 4.47
N ASN A 9 -6.76 -18.43 4.09
CA ASN A 9 -7.88 -17.54 3.80
C ASN A 9 -8.63 -18.06 2.57
N ALA A 10 -9.97 -18.07 2.63
CA ALA A 10 -10.84 -18.52 1.55
C ALA A 10 -10.66 -19.97 1.05
N TRP A 11 -9.94 -20.85 1.78
CA TRP A 11 -9.70 -22.24 1.37
C TRP A 11 -10.97 -23.04 1.04
N SER A 12 -12.11 -22.65 1.60
CA SER A 12 -13.41 -23.29 1.35
C SER A 12 -13.83 -23.29 -0.12
N VAL A 13 -13.36 -22.36 -0.96
CA VAL A 13 -13.69 -22.36 -2.41
C VAL A 13 -13.16 -23.58 -3.16
N PHE A 14 -12.16 -24.28 -2.62
CA PHE A 14 -11.64 -25.52 -3.19
C PHE A 14 -12.43 -26.77 -2.76
N LEU A 15 -13.38 -26.63 -1.82
CA LEU A 15 -14.26 -27.73 -1.42
C LEU A 15 -15.40 -27.91 -2.43
N ARG A 16 -15.78 -29.17 -2.69
CA ARG A 16 -16.89 -29.49 -3.61
C ARG A 16 -18.17 -28.76 -3.20
N GLY A 17 -18.82 -28.11 -4.16
CA GLY A 17 -20.09 -27.39 -3.95
C GLY A 17 -19.96 -26.01 -3.30
N LYS A 18 -18.74 -25.53 -3.00
CA LYS A 18 -18.50 -24.22 -2.38
C LYS A 18 -17.76 -23.24 -3.29
N TRP A 19 -17.74 -23.50 -4.60
CA TRP A 19 -17.11 -22.61 -5.56
C TRP A 19 -17.79 -21.24 -5.57
N ASN A 20 -17.01 -20.20 -5.31
CA ASN A 20 -17.46 -18.81 -5.41
C ASN A 20 -16.37 -18.00 -6.12
N THR A 21 -16.68 -17.57 -7.35
CA THR A 21 -15.74 -16.82 -8.19
C THR A 21 -15.34 -15.48 -7.55
N ALA A 22 -16.27 -14.77 -6.91
CA ALA A 22 -15.96 -13.49 -6.29
C ALA A 22 -14.95 -13.66 -5.15
N THR A 23 -15.19 -14.62 -4.25
CA THR A 23 -14.27 -14.94 -3.15
C THR A 23 -12.90 -15.42 -3.65
N PHE A 24 -12.88 -16.26 -4.69
CA PHE A 24 -11.61 -16.72 -5.27
C PHE A 24 -10.78 -15.56 -5.82
N VAL A 25 -11.39 -14.68 -6.61
CA VAL A 25 -10.69 -13.54 -7.20
C VAL A 25 -10.24 -12.57 -6.11
N THR A 26 -11.09 -12.17 -5.17
CA THR A 26 -10.70 -11.19 -4.15
C THR A 26 -9.62 -11.70 -3.20
N SER A 27 -9.61 -13.01 -2.89
CA SER A 27 -8.64 -13.58 -1.95
C SER A 27 -7.32 -13.99 -2.62
N TYR A 28 -7.34 -14.49 -3.86
CA TYR A 28 -6.13 -15.04 -4.50
C TYR A 28 -5.55 -14.17 -5.61
N LEU A 29 -6.30 -13.23 -6.19
CA LEU A 29 -5.76 -12.32 -7.21
C LEU A 29 -4.59 -11.49 -6.69
N PRO A 30 -4.66 -10.84 -5.50
CA PRO A 30 -3.52 -10.05 -5.01
C PRO A 30 -2.26 -10.90 -4.79
N LEU A 31 -2.45 -12.16 -4.37
CA LEU A 31 -1.35 -13.09 -4.11
C LEU A 31 -0.58 -13.47 -5.38
N VAL A 32 -1.27 -13.58 -6.52
CA VAL A 32 -0.65 -13.86 -7.82
C VAL A 32 -0.20 -12.57 -8.51
N LEU A 33 -0.99 -11.50 -8.40
CA LEU A 33 -0.72 -10.24 -9.07
C LEU A 33 0.53 -9.55 -8.51
N PHE A 34 0.73 -9.59 -7.19
CA PHE A 34 1.90 -8.99 -6.55
C PHE A 34 3.25 -9.48 -7.12
N PRO A 35 3.55 -10.81 -7.15
CA PRO A 35 4.81 -11.27 -7.73
C PRO A 35 4.90 -11.00 -9.23
N ILE A 36 3.79 -11.05 -9.99
CA ILE A 36 3.79 -10.71 -11.42
C ILE A 36 4.21 -9.25 -11.62
N LEU A 37 3.60 -8.32 -10.90
CA LEU A 37 3.91 -6.89 -11.00
C LEU A 37 5.33 -6.60 -10.50
N TYR A 38 5.75 -7.22 -9.39
CA TYR A 38 7.09 -7.04 -8.85
C TYR A 38 8.18 -7.52 -9.82
N ILE A 39 8.02 -8.74 -10.33
CA ILE A 39 8.96 -9.33 -11.30
C ILE A 39 8.90 -8.57 -12.62
N GLY A 40 7.71 -8.20 -13.09
CA GLY A 40 7.50 -7.41 -14.31
C GLY A 40 8.18 -6.05 -14.24
N ALA A 41 7.97 -5.30 -13.15
CA ALA A 41 8.63 -4.03 -12.90
C ALA A 41 10.16 -4.21 -12.85
N ARG A 42 10.64 -5.26 -12.19
CA ARG A 42 12.07 -5.54 -12.11
C ARG A 42 12.71 -5.78 -13.48
N PHE A 43 12.06 -6.52 -14.37
CA PHE A 43 12.57 -6.74 -15.72
C PHE A 43 12.45 -5.50 -16.61
N TYR A 44 11.39 -4.71 -16.43
CA TYR A 44 11.16 -3.49 -17.20
C TYR A 44 12.15 -2.38 -16.82
N TYR A 45 12.24 -2.05 -15.52
CA TYR A 45 13.13 -0.99 -15.02
C TYR A 45 14.58 -1.43 -14.85
N ARG A 46 14.83 -2.76 -14.84
CA ARG A 46 16.17 -3.35 -14.65
C ARG A 46 16.89 -2.85 -13.39
N THR A 47 16.12 -2.52 -12.36
CA THR A 47 16.66 -2.01 -11.11
C THR A 47 17.24 -3.15 -10.25
N PRO A 48 18.40 -2.95 -9.61
CA PRO A 48 18.92 -3.89 -8.64
C PRO A 48 18.02 -3.94 -7.40
N ILE A 49 18.03 -5.06 -6.67
CA ILE A 49 17.43 -5.10 -5.34
C ILE A 49 18.32 -4.24 -4.44
N VAL A 50 17.82 -3.08 -4.04
CA VAL A 50 18.47 -2.22 -3.05
C VAL A 50 18.23 -2.82 -1.67
N LYS A 51 19.29 -2.94 -0.88
CA LYS A 51 19.16 -3.42 0.50
C LYS A 51 18.53 -2.32 1.36
N PRO A 52 17.80 -2.66 2.42
CA PRO A 52 17.18 -1.66 3.30
C PRO A 52 18.15 -0.61 3.87
N GLU A 53 19.42 -0.99 4.08
CA GLU A 53 20.50 -0.10 4.56
C GLU A 53 20.95 0.93 3.51
N ASP A 54 20.78 0.62 2.23
CA ASP A 54 21.18 1.46 1.10
C ASP A 54 19.98 2.24 0.51
N MET A 55 18.79 2.08 1.09
CA MET A 55 17.59 2.79 0.64
C MET A 55 17.61 4.22 1.14
N ASP A 56 17.44 5.16 0.21
CA ASP A 56 17.36 6.57 0.54
C ASP A 56 15.96 6.94 1.03
N PHE A 57 15.87 7.30 2.30
CA PHE A 57 14.65 7.77 2.95
C PHE A 57 14.74 9.22 3.39
N VAL A 58 15.83 9.93 3.06
CA VAL A 58 16.16 11.25 3.62
C VAL A 58 16.27 12.30 2.52
N SER A 59 16.74 11.94 1.34
CA SER A 59 16.84 12.91 0.23
C SER A 59 15.47 13.45 -0.15
N ASP A 60 15.48 14.69 -0.65
CA ASP A 60 14.30 15.41 -1.17
C ASP A 60 13.19 15.71 -0.14
N ILE A 61 13.35 15.37 1.16
CA ILE A 61 12.42 15.78 2.21
C ILE A 61 12.22 17.30 2.23
N ALA A 62 13.30 18.07 2.11
CA ALA A 62 13.23 19.54 2.12
C ALA A 62 12.45 20.12 0.92
N GLN A 63 12.38 19.42 -0.22
CA GLN A 63 11.55 19.83 -1.35
C GLN A 63 10.08 19.51 -1.07
N ILE A 64 9.81 18.33 -0.51
CA ILE A 64 8.46 17.92 -0.11
C ILE A 64 7.89 18.89 0.94
N GLU A 65 8.69 19.24 1.96
CA GLU A 65 8.31 20.21 3.01
C GLU A 65 8.11 21.63 2.46
N ALA A 66 8.82 21.99 1.38
CA ALA A 66 8.65 23.30 0.74
C ALA A 66 7.41 23.36 -0.18
N ASP A 67 7.04 22.22 -0.77
CA ASP A 67 5.84 22.05 -1.59
C ASP A 67 4.57 21.82 -0.73
N GLU A 68 4.75 21.42 0.53
CA GLU A 68 3.66 21.31 1.50
C GLU A 68 3.19 22.72 1.89
N GLU A 69 1.94 23.07 1.54
CA GLU A 69 1.39 24.37 1.94
C GLU A 69 1.36 24.45 3.47
N PRO A 70 1.89 25.53 4.07
CA PRO A 70 1.90 25.67 5.52
C PRO A 70 0.46 25.69 6.04
N ASP A 71 0.16 24.83 7.01
CA ASP A 71 -1.14 24.79 7.66
C ASP A 71 -1.51 26.20 8.15
N VAL A 72 -2.59 26.74 7.59
CA VAL A 72 -2.97 28.13 7.83
C VAL A 72 -3.43 28.26 9.29
N PRO A 73 -2.72 29.05 10.13
CA PRO A 73 -3.12 29.20 11.51
C PRO A 73 -4.54 29.81 11.56
N PRO A 74 -5.41 29.30 12.45
CA PRO A 74 -6.81 29.68 12.46
C PRO A 74 -6.95 31.18 12.72
N LYS A 75 -7.56 31.89 11.78
CA LYS A 75 -7.71 33.35 11.85
C LYS A 75 -8.68 33.77 12.94
N ASN A 76 -9.65 32.91 13.29
CA ASN A 76 -10.69 33.16 14.27
C ASN A 76 -10.97 31.94 15.16
N LYS A 77 -11.63 32.15 16.30
CA LYS A 77 -12.05 31.05 17.22
C LYS A 77 -12.99 30.02 16.57
N ALA A 78 -13.78 30.44 15.57
CA ALA A 78 -14.63 29.54 14.80
C ALA A 78 -13.79 28.62 13.90
N ASP A 79 -12.80 29.15 13.20
CA ASP A 79 -11.88 28.37 12.35
C ASP A 79 -11.04 27.40 13.19
N ALA A 80 -10.61 27.80 14.38
CA ALA A 80 -9.90 26.93 15.32
C ALA A 80 -10.77 25.76 15.81
N PHE A 81 -12.06 26.01 16.03
CA PHE A 81 -13.02 24.95 16.40
C PHE A 81 -13.27 23.99 15.23
N TRP A 82 -13.37 24.51 14.00
CA TRP A 82 -13.52 23.68 12.79
C TRP A 82 -12.28 22.82 12.49
N GLN A 83 -11.07 23.35 12.67
CA GLN A 83 -9.82 22.60 12.53
C GLN A 83 -9.63 21.53 13.62
N TRP A 84 -10.15 21.73 14.83
CA TRP A 84 -10.12 20.71 15.88
C TRP A 84 -11.11 19.56 15.65
N LEU A 85 -12.20 19.81 14.91
CA LEU A 85 -13.27 18.84 14.68
C LEU A 85 -13.00 17.89 13.51
N MET A 86 -12.26 18.32 12.48
CA MET A 86 -11.79 17.48 11.38
C MET A 86 -10.56 16.68 11.78
#